data_AF-A0A816D587-F1
#
_entry.id   AF-A0A816D587-F1
#
_cell.length_a   1.000
_cell.length_b   1.000
_cell.length_c   1.000
_cell.angle_alpha   90.00
_cell.angle_beta   90.00
_cell.angle_gamma   90.00
#
_symmetry.space_group_name_H-M   'P 1'
#
loop_
_entity.id
_entity.type
_entity.pdbx_description
1 polymer ?
#
loop_
_entity_poly.entity_id
_entity_poly.type
_entity_poly.pdbx_seq_one_letter_code
_entity_poly.pdbx_strand_id
1 'polypeptide(L)'
;MEKSDPLEVRYGTLLTTLQQEYPTIQSVKRSRLLRMIHRFGGDVERIRKNLQKHQEKQNAGKPDLNAARHQHQEEIKAKYASQLVELKAAGINTNNPCVQQQLEKYHGDTNKILEKIKHREEKKDHITQLDARYSSQLAQLESDGVKTKNKRLLIELLEKANGEIDVVKQLLTERKEQKDQIMSSTTNTVEEYDEKLSSSKKHLEINIDDIDQLRQLRNAGVHGNPMKIFALFHECNQSIERTVVRYKQVQEQREKESEKRTQQRITLAEIHNAYLTLNNQNDWPNNIQKVYLDGNNMMFVIDSLRRLCLNQSSKEAERAIAEIAAAWNKQMLIPHVELIFDFTQQLEPIDSIKVSSARPTYKTTDEMLIDIAQRSQNYHTIVVTSDRGLSIHLTRQGCQLLKPYQWFAHCAMLLTPDLIMNENKIDMTSTTTTTTITKNKIRYDLNELARRIAKIDL
;
A
#
# COMPACT_ATOMS: atom_id res chain seq x y z
N MET A 1 15.03 -37.95 -26.73
CA MET A 1 15.69 -37.42 -25.52
C MET A 1 14.89 -36.23 -25.04
N GLU A 2 14.15 -36.35 -23.93
CA GLU A 2 13.49 -35.20 -23.32
C GLU A 2 14.57 -34.23 -22.81
N LYS A 3 14.51 -32.97 -23.23
CA LYS A 3 15.41 -31.93 -22.72
C LYS A 3 15.05 -31.72 -21.24
N SER A 4 15.90 -32.19 -20.33
CA SER A 4 15.72 -31.95 -18.90
C SER A 4 15.66 -30.44 -18.62
N ASP A 5 14.73 -30.00 -17.77
CA ASP A 5 14.63 -28.60 -17.35
C ASP A 5 15.98 -28.15 -16.73
N PRO A 6 16.63 -27.09 -17.23
CA PRO A 6 17.89 -26.60 -16.67
C PRO A 6 17.84 -26.31 -15.17
N LEU A 7 16.67 -25.93 -14.65
CA LEU A 7 16.48 -25.72 -13.21
C LEU A 7 16.46 -27.04 -12.43
N GLU A 8 15.96 -28.11 -13.04
CA GLU A 8 15.91 -29.43 -12.43
C GLU A 8 17.30 -30.06 -12.36
N VAL A 9 18.13 -29.87 -13.38
CA VAL A 9 19.56 -30.24 -13.34
C VAL A 9 20.28 -29.48 -12.22
N ARG A 10 20.01 -28.18 -12.09
CA ARG A 10 20.72 -27.32 -11.12
C ARG A 10 20.26 -27.50 -9.68
N TYR A 11 18.98 -27.77 -9.44
CA TYR A 11 18.36 -27.75 -8.10
C TYR A 11 17.66 -29.06 -7.71
N GLY A 12 17.80 -30.13 -8.50
CA GLY A 12 17.07 -31.39 -8.31
C GLY A 12 17.29 -32.03 -6.94
N THR A 13 18.52 -32.02 -6.43
CA THR A 13 18.84 -32.55 -5.09
C THR A 13 18.13 -31.75 -4.00
N LEU A 14 18.26 -30.42 -4.02
CA LEU A 14 17.63 -29.53 -3.04
C LEU A 14 16.10 -29.61 -3.10
N LEU A 15 15.53 -29.70 -4.30
CA LEU A 15 14.11 -29.93 -4.51
C LEU A 15 13.64 -31.22 -3.83
N THR A 16 14.40 -32.31 -3.99
CA THR A 16 14.07 -33.61 -3.39
C THR A 16 14.13 -33.53 -1.85
N THR A 17 15.16 -32.87 -1.30
CA THR A 17 15.29 -32.63 0.14
C THR A 17 14.10 -31.83 0.68
N LEU A 18 13.72 -30.73 0.03
CA LEU A 18 12.58 -29.90 0.47
C LEU A 18 11.24 -30.64 0.35
N GLN A 19 11.07 -31.53 -0.64
CA GLN A 19 9.87 -32.36 -0.76
C GLN A 19 9.77 -33.44 0.32
N GLN A 20 10.92 -33.93 0.83
CA GLN A 20 10.97 -34.84 1.97
C GLN A 20 10.71 -34.11 3.30
N GLU A 21 11.30 -32.92 3.49
CA GLU A 21 11.11 -32.09 4.69
C GLU A 21 9.66 -31.58 4.83
N TYR A 22 8.98 -31.30 3.72
CA TYR A 22 7.61 -30.77 3.72
C TYR A 22 6.64 -31.62 2.88
N PRO A 23 6.17 -32.78 3.40
CA PRO A 23 5.30 -33.70 2.64
C PRO A 23 3.98 -33.06 2.17
N THR A 24 3.44 -32.12 2.95
CA THR A 24 2.22 -31.36 2.62
C THR A 24 2.35 -30.52 1.34
N ILE A 25 3.59 -30.21 0.94
CA ILE A 25 3.93 -29.39 -0.22
C ILE A 25 4.03 -30.24 -1.50
N GLN A 26 3.86 -31.57 -1.42
CA GLN A 26 3.73 -32.42 -2.61
C GLN A 26 2.57 -32.01 -3.53
N SER A 27 1.55 -31.33 -2.98
CA SER A 27 0.45 -30.70 -3.74
C SER A 27 0.90 -29.52 -4.60
N VAL A 28 2.05 -28.90 -4.30
CA VAL A 28 2.60 -27.78 -5.08
C VAL A 28 3.29 -28.34 -6.31
N LYS A 29 2.85 -27.90 -7.50
CA LYS A 29 3.47 -28.28 -8.79
C LYS A 29 4.98 -28.10 -8.73
N ARG A 30 5.73 -29.15 -9.08
CA ARG A 30 7.21 -29.21 -9.08
C ARG A 30 7.88 -27.98 -9.71
N SER A 31 7.37 -27.53 -10.86
CA SER A 31 7.85 -26.34 -11.58
C SER A 31 7.69 -25.01 -10.81
N ARG A 32 6.77 -24.95 -9.85
CA ARG A 32 6.59 -23.79 -8.96
C ARG A 32 7.64 -23.80 -7.84
N LEU A 33 7.98 -24.97 -7.30
CA LEU A 33 9.04 -25.10 -6.31
C LEU A 33 10.41 -24.75 -6.92
N LEU A 34 10.72 -25.28 -8.11
CA LEU A 34 11.95 -24.96 -8.85
C LEU A 34 12.11 -23.44 -9.09
N ARG A 35 11.04 -22.76 -9.49
CA ARG A 35 11.05 -21.29 -9.67
C ARG A 35 11.27 -20.53 -8.36
N MET A 36 10.77 -21.05 -7.25
CA MET A 36 10.98 -20.45 -5.93
C MET A 36 12.42 -20.65 -5.45
N ILE A 37 12.96 -21.86 -5.60
CA ILE A 37 14.37 -22.16 -5.30
C ILE A 37 15.28 -21.22 -6.11
N HIS A 38 15.04 -21.14 -7.42
CA HIS A 38 15.81 -20.27 -8.29
C HIS A 38 15.71 -18.78 -7.90
N ARG A 39 14.50 -18.30 -7.56
CA ARG A 39 14.27 -16.92 -7.12
C ARG A 39 15.08 -16.56 -5.87
N PHE A 40 15.23 -17.49 -4.94
CA PHE A 40 16.02 -17.29 -3.73
C PHE A 40 17.49 -17.70 -3.91
N GLY A 41 17.95 -17.91 -5.15
CA GLY A 41 19.33 -18.27 -5.43
C GLY A 41 19.77 -19.63 -4.85
N GLY A 42 18.84 -20.47 -4.41
CA GLY A 42 19.14 -21.70 -3.67
C GLY A 42 19.34 -21.51 -2.16
N ASP A 43 19.08 -20.32 -1.60
CA ASP A 43 19.12 -20.07 -0.15
C ASP A 43 18.04 -20.90 0.56
N VAL A 44 18.48 -22.00 1.18
CA VAL A 44 17.61 -23.00 1.80
C VAL A 44 16.76 -22.42 2.92
N GLU A 45 17.33 -21.53 3.75
CA GLU A 45 16.62 -20.94 4.89
C GLU A 45 15.50 -20.00 4.45
N ARG A 46 15.75 -19.18 3.42
CA ARG A 46 14.70 -18.33 2.83
C ARG A 46 13.60 -19.17 2.20
N ILE A 47 13.96 -20.27 1.55
CA ILE A 47 12.99 -21.19 0.94
C ILE A 47 12.16 -21.84 2.04
N ARG A 48 12.77 -22.42 3.08
CA ARG A 48 12.09 -23.00 4.25
C ARG A 48 11.13 -22.03 4.91
N LYS A 49 11.58 -20.79 5.19
CA LYS A 49 10.72 -19.73 5.75
C LYS A 49 9.53 -19.41 4.85
N ASN A 50 9.69 -19.44 3.53
CA ASN A 50 8.59 -19.22 2.59
C ASN A 50 7.62 -20.40 2.56
N LEU A 51 8.14 -21.63 2.54
CA LEU A 51 7.37 -22.87 2.59
C LEU A 51 6.57 -22.99 3.87
N GLN A 52 7.19 -22.71 5.02
CA GLN A 52 6.54 -22.68 6.32
C GLN A 52 5.40 -21.65 6.34
N LYS A 53 5.62 -20.43 5.85
CA LYS A 53 4.52 -19.43 5.69
C LYS A 53 3.41 -19.91 4.76
N HIS A 54 3.74 -20.67 3.72
CA HIS A 54 2.75 -21.23 2.82
C HIS A 54 1.93 -22.34 3.51
N GLN A 55 2.59 -23.17 4.30
CA GLN A 55 1.96 -24.23 5.08
C GLN A 55 1.11 -23.65 6.21
N GLU A 56 1.59 -22.66 6.96
CA GLU A 56 0.80 -21.90 7.94
C GLU A 56 -0.45 -21.29 7.29
N LYS A 57 -0.32 -20.75 6.06
CA LYS A 57 -1.48 -20.24 5.30
C LYS A 57 -2.46 -21.32 4.84
N GLN A 58 -2.02 -22.57 4.67
CA GLN A 58 -2.90 -23.70 4.37
C GLN A 58 -3.57 -24.24 5.65
N ASN A 59 -2.79 -24.36 6.72
CA ASN A 59 -3.20 -24.89 8.02
C ASN A 59 -4.09 -23.93 8.81
N ALA A 60 -3.94 -22.62 8.61
CA ALA A 60 -4.78 -21.59 9.23
C ALA A 60 -6.23 -21.61 8.75
N GLY A 61 -6.67 -22.72 8.12
CA GLY A 61 -8.04 -22.93 7.67
C GLY A 61 -8.51 -21.71 6.90
N LYS A 62 -7.86 -21.39 5.77
CA LYS A 62 -8.34 -20.31 4.92
C LYS A 62 -9.84 -20.57 4.69
N PRO A 63 -10.74 -19.68 5.14
CA PRO A 63 -12.15 -19.79 4.78
C PRO A 63 -12.15 -19.96 3.27
N ASP A 64 -12.80 -21.02 2.79
CA ASP A 64 -12.67 -21.49 1.42
C ASP A 64 -12.71 -20.28 0.49
N LEU A 65 -11.54 -19.88 -0.04
CA LEU A 65 -11.40 -18.63 -0.77
C LEU A 65 -12.30 -18.64 -2.00
N ASN A 66 -12.64 -19.83 -2.50
CA ASN A 66 -13.59 -19.99 -3.57
C ASN A 66 -15.01 -19.78 -3.04
N ALA A 67 -15.38 -20.30 -1.87
CA ALA A 67 -16.66 -20.00 -1.24
C ALA A 67 -16.81 -18.50 -0.93
N ALA A 68 -15.79 -17.84 -0.36
CA ALA A 68 -15.82 -16.39 -0.12
C ALA A 68 -15.89 -15.58 -1.42
N ARG A 69 -15.19 -16.01 -2.48
CA ARG A 69 -15.31 -15.38 -3.81
C ARG A 69 -16.67 -15.61 -4.43
N HIS A 70 -17.25 -16.79 -4.27
CA HIS A 70 -18.60 -17.10 -4.74
C HIS A 70 -19.62 -16.26 -3.98
N GLN A 71 -19.52 -16.18 -2.66
CA GLN A 71 -20.37 -15.34 -1.84
C GLN A 71 -20.28 -13.87 -2.26
N HIS A 72 -19.07 -13.33 -2.43
CA HIS A 72 -18.86 -11.96 -2.93
C HIS A 72 -19.49 -11.76 -4.33
N GLN A 73 -19.37 -12.75 -5.23
CA GLN A 73 -20.01 -12.69 -6.54
C GLN A 73 -21.54 -12.70 -6.45
N GLU A 74 -22.13 -13.51 -5.58
CA GLU A 74 -23.57 -13.52 -5.35
C GLU A 74 -24.05 -12.21 -4.70
N GLU A 75 -23.27 -11.62 -3.78
CA GLU A 75 -23.53 -10.31 -3.19
C GLU A 75 -23.52 -9.19 -4.26
N ILE A 76 -22.53 -9.20 -5.17
CA ILE A 76 -22.50 -8.25 -6.31
C ILE A 76 -23.71 -8.46 -7.21
N LYS A 77 -24.07 -9.70 -7.54
CA LYS A 77 -25.23 -10.00 -8.38
C LYS A 77 -26.53 -9.48 -7.76
N ALA A 78 -26.72 -9.69 -6.47
CA ALA A 78 -27.86 -9.19 -5.73
C ALA A 78 -27.87 -7.66 -5.70
N LYS A 79 -26.73 -7.03 -5.40
CA LYS A 79 -26.59 -5.56 -5.29
C LYS A 79 -26.86 -4.83 -6.61
N TYR A 80 -26.46 -5.41 -7.74
CA TYR A 80 -26.58 -4.78 -9.08
C TYR A 80 -27.55 -5.52 -10.01
N ALA A 81 -28.59 -6.16 -9.45
CA ALA A 81 -29.52 -6.98 -10.22
C ALA A 81 -30.17 -6.22 -11.39
N SER A 82 -30.64 -4.98 -11.16
CA SER A 82 -31.27 -4.15 -12.20
C SER A 82 -30.30 -3.79 -13.33
N GLN A 83 -29.07 -3.43 -13.00
CA GLN A 83 -28.02 -3.10 -13.97
C GLN A 83 -27.59 -4.32 -14.79
N LEU A 84 -27.57 -5.51 -14.17
CA LEU A 84 -27.32 -6.76 -14.90
C LEU A 84 -28.44 -7.05 -15.90
N VAL A 85 -29.70 -6.75 -15.59
CA VAL A 85 -30.80 -6.87 -16.56
C VAL A 85 -30.61 -5.92 -17.73
N GLU A 86 -30.23 -4.66 -17.47
CA GLU A 86 -29.94 -3.66 -18.51
C GLU A 86 -28.78 -4.09 -19.42
N LEU A 87 -27.66 -4.52 -18.84
CA LEU A 87 -26.50 -5.02 -19.59
C LEU A 87 -26.85 -6.28 -20.41
N LYS A 88 -27.69 -7.16 -19.86
CA LYS A 88 -28.18 -8.35 -20.57
C LYS A 88 -29.07 -7.95 -21.76
N ALA A 89 -29.93 -6.94 -21.61
CA ALA A 89 -30.75 -6.40 -22.70
C ALA A 89 -29.87 -5.77 -23.80
N ALA A 90 -28.73 -5.21 -23.45
CA ALA A 90 -27.71 -4.74 -24.38
C ALA A 90 -26.85 -5.85 -25.01
N GLY A 91 -27.17 -7.14 -24.77
CA GLY A 91 -26.46 -8.28 -25.35
C GLY A 91 -25.17 -8.68 -24.64
N ILE A 92 -24.85 -8.08 -23.49
CA ILE A 92 -23.64 -8.41 -22.72
C ILE A 92 -23.84 -9.69 -21.90
N ASN A 93 -22.85 -10.60 -21.93
CA ASN A 93 -22.85 -11.79 -21.09
C ASN A 93 -22.54 -11.44 -19.62
N THR A 94 -23.61 -11.28 -18.83
CA THR A 94 -23.57 -10.92 -17.41
C THR A 94 -23.03 -12.00 -16.47
N ASN A 95 -22.90 -13.25 -16.95
CA ASN A 95 -22.32 -14.34 -16.16
C ASN A 95 -20.78 -14.26 -16.09
N ASN A 96 -20.16 -13.36 -16.85
CA ASN A 96 -18.71 -13.16 -16.81
C ASN A 96 -18.29 -12.40 -15.54
N PRO A 97 -17.42 -12.97 -14.69
CA PRO A 97 -16.95 -12.30 -13.46
C PRO A 97 -16.31 -10.93 -13.70
N CYS A 98 -15.74 -10.68 -14.88
CA CYS A 98 -15.16 -9.38 -15.22
C CYS A 98 -16.21 -8.26 -15.31
N VAL A 99 -17.44 -8.57 -15.77
CA VAL A 99 -18.54 -7.60 -15.86
C VAL A 99 -19.02 -7.23 -14.45
N GLN A 100 -19.14 -8.22 -13.56
CA GLN A 100 -19.50 -8.03 -12.14
C GLN A 100 -18.46 -7.16 -11.41
N GLN A 101 -17.17 -7.43 -11.60
CA GLN A 101 -16.09 -6.59 -11.05
C GLN A 101 -16.11 -5.15 -11.61
N GLN A 102 -16.50 -4.97 -12.87
CA GLN A 102 -16.63 -3.64 -13.46
C GLN A 102 -17.84 -2.89 -12.89
N LEU A 103 -18.97 -3.56 -12.64
CA LEU A 103 -20.12 -2.97 -11.95
C LEU A 103 -19.75 -2.47 -10.56
N GLU A 104 -19.03 -3.27 -9.78
CA GLU A 104 -18.54 -2.83 -8.47
C GLU A 104 -17.59 -1.64 -8.59
N LYS A 105 -16.62 -1.70 -9.51
CA LYS A 105 -15.63 -0.63 -9.74
C LYS A 105 -16.25 0.70 -10.21
N TYR A 106 -17.30 0.64 -11.02
CA TYR A 106 -17.99 1.81 -11.56
C TYR A 106 -19.28 2.11 -10.82
N HIS A 107 -19.47 1.55 -9.63
CA HIS A 107 -20.62 1.77 -8.75
C HIS A 107 -21.98 1.57 -9.45
N GLY A 108 -22.07 0.65 -10.41
CA GLY A 108 -23.29 0.36 -11.15
C GLY A 108 -23.54 1.24 -12.37
N ASP A 109 -22.58 2.05 -12.81
CA ASP A 109 -22.69 2.85 -14.04
C ASP A 109 -22.61 1.96 -15.29
N THR A 110 -23.77 1.61 -15.86
CA THR A 110 -23.91 0.69 -17.00
C THR A 110 -23.35 1.30 -18.30
N ASN A 111 -23.47 2.61 -18.50
CA ASN A 111 -22.95 3.31 -19.68
C ASN A 111 -21.43 3.21 -19.79
N LYS A 112 -20.70 3.45 -18.69
CA LYS A 112 -19.22 3.30 -18.68
C LYS A 112 -18.78 1.87 -18.98
N ILE A 113 -19.56 0.88 -18.56
CA ILE A 113 -19.26 -0.53 -18.81
C ILE A 113 -19.47 -0.86 -20.28
N LEU A 114 -20.59 -0.42 -20.86
CA LEU A 114 -20.88 -0.59 -22.28
C LEU A 114 -19.80 0.08 -23.16
N GLU A 115 -19.39 1.31 -22.85
CA GLU A 115 -18.32 2.01 -23.57
C GLU A 115 -17.00 1.21 -23.51
N LYS A 116 -16.65 0.66 -22.34
CA LYS A 116 -15.45 -0.17 -22.19
C LYS A 116 -15.51 -1.49 -22.94
N ILE A 117 -16.67 -2.13 -22.99
CA ILE A 117 -16.85 -3.37 -23.73
C ILE A 117 -16.75 -3.08 -25.22
N LYS A 118 -17.46 -2.05 -25.71
CA LYS A 118 -17.39 -1.60 -27.10
C LYS A 118 -15.96 -1.28 -27.54
N HIS A 119 -15.22 -0.50 -26.75
CA HIS A 119 -13.81 -0.20 -27.04
C HIS A 119 -12.94 -1.48 -27.07
N ARG A 120 -13.24 -2.50 -26.25
CA ARG A 120 -12.51 -3.78 -26.30
C ARG A 120 -12.81 -4.57 -27.56
N GLU A 121 -14.05 -4.54 -28.03
CA GLU A 121 -14.48 -5.16 -29.29
C GLU A 121 -13.84 -4.45 -30.47
N GLU A 122 -13.92 -3.12 -30.54
CA GLU A 122 -13.25 -2.30 -31.56
C GLU A 122 -11.74 -2.57 -31.59
N LYS A 123 -11.08 -2.65 -30.42
CA LYS A 123 -9.65 -2.99 -30.35
C LYS A 123 -9.38 -4.43 -30.82
N LYS A 124 -10.28 -5.39 -30.56
CA LYS A 124 -10.14 -6.77 -31.03
C LYS A 124 -10.28 -6.84 -32.55
N ASP A 125 -11.23 -6.12 -33.11
CA ASP A 125 -11.47 -6.06 -34.55
C ASP A 125 -10.31 -5.36 -35.25
N HIS A 126 -9.81 -4.24 -34.70
CA HIS A 126 -8.59 -3.58 -35.17
C HIS A 126 -7.39 -4.53 -35.20
N ILE A 127 -7.14 -5.26 -34.09
CA ILE A 127 -6.06 -6.26 -34.05
C ILE A 127 -6.27 -7.36 -35.10
N THR A 128 -7.51 -7.78 -35.34
CA THR A 128 -7.82 -8.82 -36.34
C THR A 128 -7.56 -8.32 -37.76
N GLN A 129 -7.92 -7.07 -38.05
CA GLN A 129 -7.62 -6.40 -39.32
C GLN A 129 -6.10 -6.25 -39.53
N LEU A 130 -5.36 -5.85 -38.49
CA LEU A 130 -3.91 -5.77 -38.54
C LEU A 130 -3.24 -7.14 -38.70
N ASP A 131 -3.79 -8.19 -38.07
CA ASP A 131 -3.29 -9.57 -38.23
C ASP A 131 -3.42 -10.02 -39.69
N ALA A 132 -4.54 -9.71 -40.34
CA ALA A 132 -4.72 -9.96 -41.76
C ALA A 132 -3.75 -9.12 -42.61
N ARG A 133 -3.65 -7.81 -42.32
CA ARG A 133 -2.80 -6.85 -43.05
C ARG A 133 -1.32 -7.21 -42.99
N TYR A 134 -0.83 -7.68 -41.86
CA TYR A 134 0.59 -7.99 -41.63
C TYR A 134 0.89 -9.50 -41.60
N SER A 135 0.00 -10.32 -42.14
CA SER A 135 0.11 -11.79 -42.10
C SER A 135 1.42 -12.31 -42.70
N SER A 136 1.88 -11.76 -43.83
CA SER A 136 3.15 -12.16 -44.47
C SER A 136 4.38 -11.78 -43.62
N GLN A 137 4.38 -10.58 -43.02
CA GLN A 137 5.48 -10.12 -42.16
C GLN A 137 5.55 -10.92 -40.86
N LEU A 138 4.41 -11.33 -40.31
CA LEU A 138 4.35 -12.23 -39.16
C LEU A 138 4.94 -13.59 -39.50
N ALA A 139 4.60 -14.17 -40.67
CA ALA A 139 5.19 -15.43 -41.13
C ALA A 139 6.71 -15.33 -41.31
N GLN A 140 7.20 -14.19 -41.82
CA GLN A 140 8.64 -13.94 -41.97
C GLN A 140 9.35 -13.78 -40.60
N LEU A 141 8.75 -13.05 -39.65
CA LEU A 141 9.30 -12.98 -38.29
C LEU A 141 9.35 -14.36 -37.62
N GLU A 142 8.35 -15.20 -37.86
CA GLU A 142 8.33 -16.59 -37.38
C GLU A 142 9.42 -17.45 -38.04
N SER A 143 9.63 -17.32 -39.36
CA SER A 143 10.71 -18.03 -40.08
C SER A 143 12.10 -17.57 -39.63
N ASP A 144 12.23 -16.28 -39.28
CA ASP A 144 13.45 -15.69 -38.72
C ASP A 144 13.69 -16.09 -37.25
N GLY A 145 12.83 -16.94 -36.68
CA GLY A 145 12.99 -17.51 -35.34
C GLY A 145 12.48 -16.62 -34.21
N VAL A 146 11.77 -15.52 -34.50
CA VAL A 146 11.21 -14.62 -33.49
C VAL A 146 9.99 -15.26 -32.82
N LYS A 147 10.23 -16.02 -31.75
CA LYS A 147 9.17 -16.68 -30.96
C LYS A 147 8.66 -15.78 -29.84
N THR A 148 7.57 -15.05 -30.08
CA THR A 148 6.87 -14.33 -29.00
C THR A 148 5.69 -15.16 -28.48
N LYS A 149 5.49 -15.15 -27.16
CA LYS A 149 4.33 -15.82 -26.54
C LYS A 149 3.00 -15.09 -26.81
N ASN A 150 3.06 -13.85 -27.30
CA ASN A 150 1.90 -12.98 -27.45
C ASN A 150 1.89 -12.36 -28.84
N LYS A 151 1.20 -13.01 -29.78
CA LYS A 151 1.06 -12.57 -31.19
C LYS A 151 0.55 -11.12 -31.30
N ARG A 152 -0.33 -10.67 -30.39
CA ARG A 152 -0.87 -9.29 -30.39
C ARG A 152 0.22 -8.24 -30.25
N LEU A 153 1.27 -8.53 -29.50
CA LEU A 153 2.40 -7.62 -29.32
C LEU A 153 3.18 -7.42 -30.62
N LEU A 154 3.37 -8.49 -31.41
CA LEU A 154 4.04 -8.39 -32.70
C LEU A 154 3.21 -7.56 -33.69
N ILE A 155 1.90 -7.77 -33.71
CA ILE A 155 0.97 -7.00 -34.54
C ILE A 155 1.04 -5.51 -34.20
N GLU A 156 0.98 -5.15 -32.91
CA GLU A 156 1.09 -3.75 -32.46
C GLU A 156 2.48 -3.14 -32.75
N LEU A 157 3.56 -3.93 -32.72
CA LEU A 157 4.90 -3.46 -33.10
C LEU A 157 5.04 -3.25 -34.60
N LEU A 158 4.48 -4.17 -35.41
CA LEU A 158 4.44 -4.04 -36.87
C LEU A 158 3.64 -2.80 -37.27
N GLU A 159 2.49 -2.55 -36.65
CA GLU A 159 1.73 -1.31 -36.89
C GLU A 159 2.58 -0.06 -36.59
N LYS A 160 3.27 -0.02 -35.45
CA LYS A 160 4.15 1.11 -35.08
C LYS A 160 5.34 1.30 -36.01
N ALA A 161 5.87 0.21 -36.54
CA ALA A 161 6.96 0.19 -37.49
C ALA A 161 6.48 0.27 -38.95
N ASN A 162 5.19 0.55 -39.20
CA ASN A 162 4.57 0.58 -40.53
C ASN A 162 4.79 -0.71 -41.36
N GLY A 163 4.98 -1.85 -40.71
CA GLY A 163 5.26 -3.15 -41.33
C GLY A 163 6.73 -3.45 -41.57
N GLU A 164 7.67 -2.59 -41.16
CA GLU A 164 9.10 -2.80 -41.34
C GLU A 164 9.65 -3.84 -40.34
N ILE A 165 10.03 -5.01 -40.87
CA ILE A 165 10.45 -6.18 -40.08
C ILE A 165 11.73 -5.92 -39.28
N ASP A 166 12.70 -5.23 -39.88
CA ASP A 166 14.00 -4.99 -39.24
C ASP A 166 13.89 -4.03 -38.05
N VAL A 167 13.03 -3.01 -38.15
CA VAL A 167 12.70 -2.12 -37.03
C VAL A 167 12.03 -2.90 -35.90
N VAL A 168 11.11 -3.82 -36.22
CA VAL A 168 10.48 -4.67 -35.19
C VAL A 168 11.50 -5.57 -34.49
N LYS A 169 12.46 -6.15 -35.22
CA LYS A 169 13.55 -6.94 -34.64
C LYS A 169 14.45 -6.11 -33.72
N GLN A 170 14.76 -4.88 -34.11
CA GLN A 170 15.51 -3.94 -33.28
C GLN A 170 14.75 -3.63 -31.99
N LEU A 171 13.47 -3.26 -32.08
CA LEU A 171 12.63 -2.95 -30.92
C LEU A 171 12.50 -4.13 -29.95
N LEU A 172 12.44 -5.36 -30.46
CA LEU A 172 12.40 -6.56 -29.62
C LEU A 172 13.73 -6.80 -28.89
N THR A 173 14.85 -6.53 -29.55
CA THR A 173 16.18 -6.62 -28.96
C THR A 173 16.37 -5.59 -27.86
N GLU A 174 16.04 -4.33 -28.12
CA GLU A 174 16.08 -3.25 -27.12
C GLU A 174 15.19 -3.57 -25.91
N ARG A 175 14.02 -4.16 -26.13
CA ARG A 175 13.12 -4.56 -25.04
C ARG A 175 13.68 -5.70 -24.20
N LYS A 176 14.39 -6.64 -24.84
CA LYS A 176 15.06 -7.74 -24.16
C LYS A 176 16.21 -7.20 -23.31
N GLU A 177 17.04 -6.32 -23.87
CA GLU A 177 18.13 -5.66 -23.15
C GLU A 177 17.64 -4.84 -21.97
N GLN A 178 16.57 -4.05 -22.14
CA GLN A 178 15.93 -3.31 -21.03
C GLN A 178 15.45 -4.26 -19.93
N LYS A 179 14.84 -5.39 -20.29
CA LYS A 179 14.38 -6.37 -19.31
C LYS A 179 15.56 -7.04 -18.59
N ASP A 180 16.63 -7.36 -19.31
CA ASP A 180 17.83 -7.97 -18.74
C ASP A 180 18.56 -6.97 -17.82
N GLN A 181 18.60 -5.68 -18.17
CA GLN A 181 19.08 -4.59 -17.30
C GLN A 181 18.21 -4.40 -16.05
N ILE A 182 16.89 -4.46 -16.17
CA ILE A 182 15.99 -4.43 -15.00
C ILE A 182 16.23 -5.66 -14.12
N MET A 183 16.37 -6.85 -14.70
CA MET A 183 16.63 -8.06 -13.93
C MET A 183 18.00 -8.04 -13.25
N SER A 184 19.05 -7.56 -13.91
CA SER A 184 20.40 -7.48 -13.35
C SER A 184 20.52 -6.41 -12.26
N SER A 185 19.86 -5.26 -12.43
CA SER A 185 19.73 -4.26 -11.37
C SER A 185 18.91 -4.78 -10.19
N THR A 186 17.80 -5.47 -10.43
CA THR A 186 16.98 -6.04 -9.34
C THR A 186 17.73 -7.09 -8.52
N THR A 187 18.71 -7.81 -9.09
CA THR A 187 19.53 -8.78 -8.35
C THR A 187 20.63 -8.15 -7.49
N ASN A 188 21.12 -6.95 -7.83
CA ASN A 188 22.13 -6.24 -7.04
C ASN A 188 21.51 -5.30 -6.00
N THR A 189 20.22 -4.99 -6.13
CA THR A 189 19.51 -4.03 -5.26
C THR A 189 18.30 -4.66 -4.59
N VAL A 190 18.46 -5.87 -4.02
CA VAL A 190 17.47 -6.46 -3.10
C VAL A 190 17.46 -5.76 -1.74
N GLU A 191 18.34 -4.78 -1.50
CA GLU A 191 18.35 -4.02 -0.26
C GLU A 191 17.63 -2.66 -0.32
N GLU A 192 17.36 -2.06 -1.48
CA GLU A 192 16.71 -0.74 -1.47
C GLU A 192 15.96 -0.37 -2.77
N TYR A 193 14.67 -0.06 -2.59
CA TYR A 193 13.78 0.72 -3.48
C TYR A 193 13.23 0.11 -4.78
N ASP A 194 12.07 -0.53 -4.60
CA ASP A 194 11.11 -0.90 -5.63
C ASP A 194 10.07 0.23 -5.85
N GLU A 195 10.46 1.37 -6.46
CA GLU A 195 9.45 2.37 -6.92
C GLU A 195 9.93 3.41 -7.97
N LYS A 196 11.01 3.19 -8.73
CA LYS A 196 11.53 4.20 -9.68
C LYS A 196 11.41 3.90 -11.18
N LEU A 197 10.78 2.80 -11.57
CA LEU A 197 10.82 2.36 -12.99
C LEU A 197 9.59 2.70 -13.85
N SER A 198 8.66 3.56 -13.37
CA SER A 198 7.42 3.87 -14.11
C SER A 198 7.37 5.25 -14.78
N SER A 199 8.37 6.12 -14.67
CA SER A 199 8.25 7.53 -15.13
C SER A 199 9.16 7.95 -16.30
N SER A 200 10.08 7.12 -16.77
CA SER A 200 11.07 7.50 -17.80
C SER A 200 10.79 6.89 -19.17
N LYS A 201 9.63 7.22 -19.76
CA LYS A 201 9.42 7.10 -21.21
C LYS A 201 8.31 8.05 -21.67
N LYS A 202 8.66 9.34 -21.79
CA LYS A 202 7.92 10.26 -22.65
C LYS A 202 8.86 10.71 -23.74
N HIS A 203 8.54 10.31 -24.97
CA HIS A 203 9.10 10.86 -26.19
C HIS A 203 9.05 12.39 -26.11
N LEU A 204 10.10 13.06 -26.61
CA LEU A 204 10.00 14.44 -27.03
C LEU A 204 8.89 14.49 -28.10
N GLU A 205 7.69 14.89 -27.71
CA GLU A 205 6.69 15.37 -28.67
C GLU A 205 7.20 16.72 -29.15
N ILE A 206 7.78 16.73 -30.35
CA ILE A 206 8.03 17.96 -31.11
C ILE A 206 6.67 18.63 -31.25
N ASN A 207 6.55 19.89 -30.81
CA ASN A 207 5.29 20.60 -30.86
C ASN A 207 4.81 20.67 -32.32
N ILE A 208 3.55 20.36 -32.56
CA ILE A 208 2.92 20.38 -33.89
C ILE A 208 3.07 21.77 -34.53
N ASP A 209 3.06 22.83 -33.71
CA ASP A 209 3.26 24.21 -34.15
C ASP A 209 4.65 24.44 -34.77
N ASP A 210 5.69 23.77 -34.28
CA ASP A 210 7.06 23.90 -34.81
C ASP A 210 7.17 23.25 -36.19
N ILE A 211 6.44 22.16 -36.42
CA ILE A 211 6.39 21.46 -37.72
C ILE A 211 5.62 22.28 -38.76
N ASP A 212 4.53 22.93 -38.36
CA ASP A 212 3.76 23.79 -39.27
C ASP A 212 4.49 25.10 -39.60
N GLN A 213 5.26 25.67 -38.67
CA GLN A 213 6.17 26.77 -38.98
C GLN A 213 7.22 26.36 -40.02
N LEU A 214 7.84 25.18 -39.89
CA LEU A 214 8.79 24.66 -40.88
C LEU A 214 8.14 24.43 -42.26
N ARG A 215 6.87 24.01 -42.31
CA ARG A 215 6.11 23.91 -43.58
C ARG A 215 5.80 25.26 -44.19
N GLN A 216 5.40 26.25 -43.40
CA GLN A 216 5.11 27.60 -43.88
C GLN A 216 6.37 28.24 -44.49
N LEU A 217 7.55 28.01 -43.89
CA LEU A 217 8.84 28.46 -44.42
C LEU A 217 9.19 27.82 -45.76
N ARG A 218 8.89 26.52 -45.92
CA ARG A 218 9.06 25.79 -47.18
C ARG A 218 8.15 26.33 -48.28
N ASN A 219 6.92 26.69 -47.92
CA ASN A 219 5.89 27.13 -48.86
C ASN A 219 5.99 28.62 -49.22
N ALA A 220 6.60 29.46 -48.38
CA ALA A 220 6.76 30.89 -48.61
C ALA A 220 7.77 31.25 -49.73
N GLY A 221 8.32 30.26 -50.45
CA GLY A 221 9.15 30.51 -51.62
C GLY A 221 10.39 31.33 -51.28
N VAL A 222 11.05 31.04 -50.16
CA VAL A 222 12.33 31.67 -49.78
C VAL A 222 13.48 31.12 -50.64
N HIS A 223 13.31 31.18 -51.95
CA HIS A 223 14.34 30.93 -52.95
C HIS A 223 14.71 32.30 -53.53
N GLY A 224 15.69 32.98 -52.91
CA GLY A 224 16.38 34.08 -53.58
C GLY A 224 16.84 35.26 -52.73
N ASN A 225 16.35 35.46 -51.49
CA ASN A 225 16.85 36.53 -50.63
C ASN A 225 17.57 35.97 -49.39
N PRO A 226 18.92 35.93 -49.41
CA PRO A 226 19.73 35.41 -48.31
C PRO A 226 19.40 36.07 -46.96
N MET A 227 19.09 37.37 -46.94
CA MET A 227 18.82 38.10 -45.71
C MET A 227 17.55 37.62 -44.99
N LYS A 228 16.51 37.23 -45.75
CA LYS A 228 15.28 36.68 -45.16
C LYS A 228 15.51 35.28 -44.58
N ILE A 229 16.33 34.45 -45.24
CA ILE A 229 16.72 33.13 -44.74
C ILE A 229 17.52 33.26 -43.44
N PHE A 230 18.49 34.17 -43.39
CA PHE A 230 19.28 34.41 -42.19
C PHE A 230 18.45 34.96 -41.03
N ALA A 231 17.51 35.88 -41.28
CA ALA A 231 16.60 36.39 -40.27
C ALA A 231 15.73 35.28 -39.67
N LEU A 232 15.12 34.45 -40.51
CA LEU A 232 14.30 33.31 -40.08
C LEU A 232 15.11 32.26 -39.32
N PHE A 233 16.33 31.95 -39.78
CA PHE A 233 17.23 31.05 -39.06
C PHE A 233 17.58 31.60 -37.67
N HIS A 234 17.81 32.92 -37.56
CA HIS A 234 18.06 33.56 -36.28
C HIS A 234 16.82 33.50 -35.37
N GLU A 235 15.62 33.74 -35.87
CA GLU A 235 14.37 33.61 -35.11
C GLU A 235 14.14 32.17 -34.63
N CYS A 236 14.35 31.18 -35.49
CA CYS A 236 14.29 29.76 -35.11
C CYS A 236 15.31 29.43 -34.01
N ASN A 237 16.56 29.89 -34.14
CA ASN A 237 17.57 29.68 -33.10
C ASN A 237 17.19 30.32 -31.77
N GLN A 238 16.68 31.56 -31.78
CA GLN A 238 16.17 32.20 -30.56
C GLN A 238 15.00 31.43 -29.94
N SER A 239 14.09 30.89 -30.77
CA SER A 239 12.98 30.05 -30.30
C SER A 239 13.48 28.75 -29.64
N ILE A 240 14.45 28.09 -30.27
CA ILE A 240 15.10 26.89 -29.74
C ILE A 240 15.79 27.20 -28.41
N GLU A 241 16.56 28.29 -28.34
CA GLU A 241 17.25 28.71 -27.11
C GLU A 241 16.26 28.97 -25.97
N ARG A 242 15.16 29.69 -26.23
CA ARG A 242 14.08 29.91 -25.24
C ARG A 242 13.48 28.59 -24.76
N THR A 243 13.26 27.65 -25.67
CA THR A 243 12.72 26.32 -25.36
C THR A 243 13.69 25.51 -24.50
N VAL A 244 15.00 25.55 -24.81
CA VAL A 244 16.04 24.91 -24.01
C VAL A 244 16.12 25.51 -22.60
N VAL A 245 16.05 26.84 -22.47
CA VAL A 245 16.04 27.51 -21.14
C VAL A 245 14.82 27.11 -20.33
N ARG A 246 13.62 27.12 -20.93
CA ARG A 246 12.39 26.68 -20.27
C ARG A 246 12.47 25.23 -19.82
N TYR A 247 13.02 24.35 -20.66
CA TYR A 247 13.18 22.94 -20.33
C TYR A 247 14.14 22.75 -19.14
N LYS A 248 15.26 23.49 -19.11
CA LYS A 248 16.18 23.48 -17.96
C LYS A 248 15.51 23.93 -16.68
N GLN A 249 14.71 25.01 -16.71
CA GLN A 249 13.96 25.49 -15.54
C GLN A 249 12.95 24.45 -15.03
N VAL A 250 12.22 23.78 -15.93
CA VAL A 250 11.27 22.72 -15.58
C VAL A 250 12.00 21.51 -14.99
N GLN A 251 13.16 21.13 -15.52
CA GLN A 251 13.98 20.06 -14.95
C GLN A 251 14.46 20.41 -13.54
N GLU A 252 15.02 21.61 -13.35
CA GLU A 252 15.49 22.07 -12.03
C GLU A 252 14.34 22.13 -11.00
N GLN A 253 13.16 22.58 -11.40
CA GLN A 253 11.98 22.58 -10.52
C GLN A 253 11.55 21.16 -10.16
N ARG A 254 11.57 20.22 -11.11
CA ARG A 254 11.26 18.80 -10.85
C ARG A 254 12.29 18.15 -9.94
N GLU A 255 13.56 18.47 -10.09
CA GLU A 255 14.64 18.00 -9.21
C GLU A 255 14.42 18.52 -7.78
N LYS A 256 14.18 19.83 -7.60
CA LYS A 256 13.86 20.42 -6.29
C LYS A 256 12.62 19.80 -5.65
N GLU A 257 11.56 19.55 -6.43
CA GLU A 257 10.36 18.87 -5.92
C GLU A 257 10.64 17.41 -5.55
N SER A 258 11.45 16.71 -6.34
CA SER A 258 11.86 15.33 -6.07
C SER A 258 12.73 15.22 -4.81
N GLU A 259 13.67 16.14 -4.62
CA GLU A 259 14.48 16.27 -3.41
C GLU A 259 13.60 16.56 -2.20
N LYS A 260 12.67 17.53 -2.30
CA LYS A 260 11.72 17.83 -1.23
C LYS A 260 10.87 16.62 -0.83
N ARG A 261 10.39 15.84 -1.82
CA ARG A 261 9.65 14.59 -1.56
C ARG A 261 10.53 13.53 -0.90
N THR A 262 11.79 13.41 -1.33
CA THR A 262 12.74 12.45 -0.77
C THR A 262 13.07 12.81 0.69
N GLN A 263 13.36 14.09 0.96
CA GLN A 263 13.60 14.58 2.32
C GLN A 263 12.38 14.37 3.22
N GLN A 264 11.17 14.66 2.72
CA GLN A 264 9.93 14.39 3.47
C GLN A 264 9.76 12.90 3.79
N ARG A 265 10.08 12.00 2.84
CA ARG A 265 10.04 10.55 3.05
C ARG A 265 11.06 10.10 4.10
N ILE A 266 12.30 10.61 4.04
CA ILE A 266 13.35 10.32 5.03
C ILE A 266 12.91 10.77 6.42
N THR A 267 12.47 12.02 6.57
CA THR A 267 12.00 12.56 7.85
C THR A 267 10.80 11.77 8.39
N LEU A 268 9.85 11.35 7.53
CA LEU A 268 8.72 10.51 7.97
C LEU A 268 9.18 9.10 8.39
N ALA A 269 10.16 8.52 7.70
CA ALA A 269 10.73 7.22 8.07
C ALA A 269 11.49 7.30 9.40
N GLU A 270 12.26 8.36 9.63
CA GLU A 270 12.95 8.62 10.91
C GLU A 270 11.96 8.76 12.06
N ILE A 271 10.90 9.56 11.87
CA ILE A 271 9.85 9.73 12.89
C ILE A 271 9.11 8.42 13.13
N HIS A 272 8.83 7.66 12.06
CA HIS A 272 8.21 6.35 12.19
C HIS A 272 9.11 5.37 12.97
N ASN A 273 10.40 5.38 12.72
CA ASN A 273 11.36 4.55 13.46
C ASN A 273 11.45 5.02 14.92
N ALA A 274 11.46 6.33 15.20
CA ALA A 274 11.40 6.87 16.55
C ALA A 274 10.11 6.43 17.27
N TYR A 275 8.96 6.50 16.58
CA TYR A 275 7.68 6.01 17.08
C TYR A 275 7.72 4.51 17.38
N LEU A 276 8.29 3.68 16.49
CA LEU A 276 8.43 2.23 16.75
C LEU A 276 9.33 1.94 17.95
N THR A 277 10.43 2.68 18.10
CA THR A 277 11.35 2.54 19.24
C THR A 277 10.67 2.91 20.55
N LEU A 278 9.94 4.03 20.59
CA LEU A 278 9.18 4.48 21.76
C LEU A 278 8.10 3.45 22.13
N ASN A 279 7.38 2.89 21.15
CA ASN A 279 6.33 1.92 21.42
C ASN A 279 6.82 0.57 21.94
N ASN A 280 8.10 0.24 21.75
CA ASN A 280 8.67 -1.01 22.26
C ASN A 280 9.15 -0.88 23.72
N GLN A 281 9.09 0.32 24.31
CA GLN A 281 9.28 0.49 25.74
C GLN A 281 8.03 -0.02 26.46
N ASN A 282 8.19 -1.09 27.24
CA ASN A 282 7.12 -1.64 28.06
C ASN A 282 6.96 -0.89 29.39
N ASP A 283 7.92 -0.03 29.72
CA ASP A 283 7.96 0.69 30.99
C ASP A 283 7.27 2.04 30.86
N TRP A 284 6.53 2.41 31.91
CA TRP A 284 5.94 3.73 32.04
C TRP A 284 7.06 4.77 32.20
N PRO A 285 7.07 5.87 31.43
CA PRO A 285 8.19 6.80 31.47
C PRO A 285 8.18 7.63 32.77
N ASN A 286 9.37 8.03 33.21
CA ASN A 286 9.56 8.79 34.46
C ASN A 286 9.32 10.30 34.26
N ASN A 287 9.05 11.01 35.36
CA ASN A 287 8.96 12.48 35.42
C ASN A 287 7.85 13.13 34.56
N ILE A 288 6.72 12.45 34.40
CA ILE A 288 5.60 12.98 33.61
C ILE A 288 4.88 14.08 34.39
N GLN A 289 4.68 15.23 33.74
CA GLN A 289 3.95 16.35 34.31
C GLN A 289 2.53 16.47 33.74
N LYS A 290 2.38 16.08 32.47
CA LYS A 290 1.12 16.23 31.72
C LYS A 290 0.80 14.96 30.94
N VAL A 291 -0.44 14.51 31.02
CA VAL A 291 -0.97 13.41 30.20
C VAL A 291 -2.22 13.87 29.48
N TYR A 292 -2.23 13.70 28.16
CA TYR A 292 -3.41 13.94 27.33
C TYR A 292 -3.90 12.62 26.75
N LEU A 293 -5.18 12.32 26.96
CA LEU A 293 -5.81 11.09 26.50
C LEU A 293 -6.71 11.42 25.30
N ASP A 294 -6.45 10.80 24.15
CA ASP A 294 -7.31 10.87 22.96
C ASP A 294 -8.53 9.98 23.17
N GLY A 295 -9.60 10.56 23.72
CA GLY A 295 -10.80 9.84 24.12
C GLY A 295 -11.49 9.11 22.97
N ASN A 296 -11.45 9.68 21.75
CA ASN A 296 -12.03 9.02 20.57
C ASN A 296 -11.31 7.71 20.26
N ASN A 297 -9.98 7.70 20.37
CA ASN A 297 -9.19 6.50 20.12
C ASN A 297 -9.35 5.46 21.24
N MET A 298 -9.40 5.91 22.50
CA MET A 298 -9.59 5.05 23.68
C MET A 298 -10.88 4.23 23.63
N MET A 299 -11.97 4.81 23.11
CA MET A 299 -13.29 4.16 23.02
C MET A 299 -13.29 2.85 22.23
N PHE A 300 -12.39 2.68 21.26
CA PHE A 300 -12.38 1.50 20.39
C PHE A 300 -11.42 0.41 20.82
N VAL A 301 -10.72 0.56 21.94
CA VAL A 301 -9.66 -0.37 22.35
C VAL A 301 -10.20 -1.54 23.15
N ILE A 302 -11.12 -1.28 24.08
CA ILE A 302 -11.78 -2.30 24.91
C ILE A 302 -13.13 -2.65 24.27
N ASP A 303 -13.44 -3.95 24.14
CA ASP A 303 -14.67 -4.39 23.46
C ASP A 303 -15.95 -3.97 24.20
N SER A 304 -15.93 -3.86 25.52
CA SER A 304 -17.05 -3.32 26.31
C SER A 304 -17.33 -1.85 25.98
N LEU A 305 -16.30 -1.00 25.99
CA LEU A 305 -16.41 0.42 25.61
C LEU A 305 -16.87 0.56 24.16
N ARG A 306 -16.29 -0.23 23.25
CA ARG A 306 -16.67 -0.23 21.83
C ARG A 306 -18.15 -0.58 21.65
N ARG A 307 -18.67 -1.57 22.38
CA ARG A 307 -20.09 -1.94 22.35
C ARG A 307 -21.00 -0.80 22.81
N LEU A 308 -20.64 -0.09 23.87
CA LEU A 308 -21.38 1.10 24.31
C LEU A 308 -21.44 2.17 23.21
N CYS A 309 -20.31 2.46 22.55
CA CYS A 309 -20.28 3.42 21.45
C CYS A 309 -21.17 3.00 20.28
N LEU A 310 -21.12 1.72 19.88
CA LEU A 310 -21.91 1.19 18.76
C LEU A 310 -23.42 1.16 19.06
N ASN A 311 -23.80 1.01 20.34
CA ASN A 311 -25.19 1.03 20.79
C ASN A 311 -25.74 2.46 21.02
N GLN A 312 -25.05 3.50 20.53
CA GLN A 312 -25.41 4.91 20.71
C GLN A 312 -25.35 5.39 22.19
N SER A 313 -24.73 4.61 23.06
CA SER A 313 -24.42 4.93 24.46
C SER A 313 -23.04 5.60 24.60
N SER A 314 -22.67 6.51 23.69
CA SER A 314 -21.34 7.14 23.71
C SER A 314 -21.04 7.87 25.03
N LYS A 315 -22.07 8.46 25.66
CA LYS A 315 -21.96 9.13 26.96
C LYS A 315 -21.55 8.21 28.10
N GLU A 316 -21.94 6.94 28.04
CA GLU A 316 -21.58 5.92 29.04
C GLU A 316 -20.13 5.48 28.82
N ALA A 317 -19.70 5.35 27.57
CA ALA A 317 -18.31 5.05 27.23
C ALA A 317 -17.36 6.19 27.62
N GLU A 318 -17.72 7.44 27.32
CA GLU A 318 -16.97 8.65 27.71
C GLU A 318 -16.77 8.70 29.23
N ARG A 319 -17.87 8.55 29.97
CA ARG A 319 -17.86 8.51 31.44
C ARG A 319 -16.98 7.37 31.97
N ALA A 320 -17.09 6.18 31.40
CA ALA A 320 -16.31 5.04 31.85
C ALA A 320 -14.80 5.25 31.67
N ILE A 321 -14.38 5.83 30.55
CA ILE A 321 -12.97 6.17 30.33
C ILE A 321 -12.49 7.21 31.35
N ALA A 322 -13.32 8.23 31.62
CA ALA A 322 -12.99 9.25 32.60
C ALA A 322 -12.89 8.70 34.03
N GLU A 323 -13.79 7.79 34.44
CA GLU A 323 -13.73 7.12 35.75
C GLU A 323 -12.47 6.23 35.89
N ILE A 324 -12.10 5.49 34.83
CA ILE A 324 -10.84 4.73 34.79
C ILE A 324 -9.63 5.67 34.90
N ALA A 325 -9.62 6.77 34.14
CA ALA A 325 -8.55 7.75 34.19
C ALA A 325 -8.41 8.40 35.56
N ALA A 326 -9.53 8.71 36.22
CA ALA A 326 -9.56 9.28 37.57
C ALA A 326 -9.03 8.31 38.63
N ALA A 327 -9.49 7.05 38.60
CA ALA A 327 -8.98 6.01 39.48
C ALA A 327 -7.47 5.79 39.28
N TRP A 328 -7.01 5.79 38.04
CA TRP A 328 -5.60 5.67 37.68
C TRP A 328 -4.76 6.86 38.17
N ASN A 329 -5.23 8.10 37.97
CA ASN A 329 -4.46 9.28 38.39
C ASN A 329 -4.39 9.44 39.91
N LYS A 330 -5.34 8.89 40.67
CA LYS A 330 -5.21 8.82 42.15
C LYS A 330 -3.97 8.06 42.60
N GLN A 331 -3.55 7.04 41.85
CA GLN A 331 -2.35 6.27 42.15
C GLN A 331 -1.09 6.95 41.61
N MET A 332 -1.18 7.57 40.43
CA MET A 332 -0.03 8.16 39.75
C MET A 332 0.32 9.59 40.19
N LEU A 333 -0.66 10.32 40.72
CA LEU A 333 -0.54 11.70 41.19
C LEU A 333 0.07 12.64 40.14
N ILE A 334 -0.33 12.49 38.87
CA ILE A 334 0.16 13.35 37.80
C ILE A 334 -0.51 14.72 37.91
N PRO A 335 0.26 15.83 37.89
CA PRO A 335 -0.28 17.16 38.10
C PRO A 335 -1.38 17.57 37.12
N HIS A 336 -1.28 17.14 35.86
CA HIS A 336 -2.26 17.47 34.82
C HIS A 336 -2.61 16.23 34.00
N VAL A 337 -3.87 15.80 34.08
CA VAL A 337 -4.42 14.78 33.20
C VAL A 337 -5.68 15.32 32.54
N GLU A 338 -5.71 15.27 31.22
CA GLU A 338 -6.82 15.81 30.42
C GLU A 338 -7.27 14.78 29.38
N LEU A 339 -8.56 14.43 29.44
CA LEU A 339 -9.24 13.53 28.51
C LEU A 339 -9.99 14.37 27.47
N ILE A 340 -9.66 14.19 26.19
CA ILE A 340 -10.15 15.04 25.11
C ILE A 340 -10.98 14.20 24.13
N PHE A 341 -12.20 14.66 23.84
CA PHE A 341 -13.08 14.07 22.84
C PHE A 341 -13.31 15.04 21.67
N ASP A 342 -13.73 14.53 20.52
CA ASP A 342 -14.07 15.38 19.35
C ASP A 342 -15.23 16.31 19.73
N PHE A 343 -16.22 15.70 20.39
CA PHE A 343 -17.37 16.35 20.95
C PHE A 343 -17.79 15.61 22.22
N THR A 344 -17.93 16.32 23.33
CA THR A 344 -18.56 15.79 24.54
C THR A 344 -19.40 16.87 25.19
N GLN A 345 -20.49 16.47 25.84
CA GLN A 345 -21.31 17.33 26.69
C GLN A 345 -20.90 17.24 28.17
N GLN A 346 -20.07 16.25 28.54
CA GLN A 346 -19.63 16.02 29.92
C GLN A 346 -18.35 16.81 30.19
N LEU A 347 -18.49 18.12 30.34
CA LEU A 347 -17.35 19.02 30.59
C LEU A 347 -17.00 19.16 32.09
N GLU A 348 -17.80 18.56 32.97
CA GLU A 348 -17.51 18.55 34.40
C GLU A 348 -16.27 17.69 34.67
N PRO A 349 -15.28 18.19 35.41
CA PRO A 349 -14.12 17.40 35.79
C PRO A 349 -14.55 16.23 36.66
N ILE A 350 -13.98 15.05 36.40
CA ILE A 350 -14.22 13.86 37.20
C ILE A 350 -12.98 13.69 38.09
N ASP A 351 -13.13 14.09 39.35
CA ASP A 351 -12.05 14.08 40.34
C ASP A 351 -10.86 14.96 39.89
N SER A 352 -9.64 14.42 39.87
CA SER A 352 -8.42 15.08 39.39
C SER A 352 -8.28 15.15 37.85
N ILE A 353 -9.26 14.66 37.08
CA ILE A 353 -9.18 14.63 35.61
C ILE A 353 -10.02 15.74 35.00
N LYS A 354 -9.39 16.51 34.11
CA LYS A 354 -10.10 17.47 33.27
C LYS A 354 -10.67 16.74 32.04
N VAL A 355 -11.94 16.98 31.72
CA VAL A 355 -12.57 16.48 30.49
C VAL A 355 -12.83 17.66 29.55
N SER A 356 -12.43 17.54 28.29
CA SER A 356 -12.50 18.62 27.31
C SER A 356 -13.12 18.14 25.99
N SER A 357 -13.86 19.05 25.35
CA SER A 357 -14.36 18.90 23.98
C SER A 357 -13.49 19.72 23.02
N ALA A 358 -13.01 19.12 21.93
CA ALA A 358 -12.27 19.83 20.90
C ALA A 358 -13.17 20.85 20.18
N ARG A 359 -14.42 20.46 19.90
CA ARG A 359 -15.43 21.36 19.33
C ARG A 359 -16.04 22.29 20.37
N PRO A 360 -16.39 23.54 19.99
CA PRO A 360 -16.41 24.06 18.61
C PRO A 360 -15.08 24.69 18.14
N THR A 361 -14.10 24.88 19.03
CA THR A 361 -12.86 25.63 18.74
C THR A 361 -11.99 24.95 17.68
N TYR A 362 -11.89 23.62 17.75
CA TYR A 362 -11.15 22.79 16.81
C TYR A 362 -12.12 21.86 16.08
N LYS A 363 -11.77 21.45 14.87
CA LYS A 363 -12.62 20.53 14.09
C LYS A 363 -12.59 19.11 14.65
N THR A 364 -11.43 18.72 15.18
CA THR A 364 -11.10 17.37 15.67
C THR A 364 -10.18 17.45 16.89
N THR A 365 -10.15 16.37 17.67
CA THR A 365 -9.20 16.17 18.79
C THR A 365 -7.75 16.23 18.32
N ASP A 366 -7.44 15.76 17.11
CA ASP A 366 -6.09 15.81 16.52
C ASP A 366 -5.57 17.25 16.46
N GLU A 367 -6.38 18.18 15.95
CA GLU A 367 -6.02 19.60 15.85
C GLU A 367 -5.76 20.22 17.22
N MET A 368 -6.61 19.91 18.22
CA MET A 368 -6.45 20.38 19.59
C MET A 368 -5.17 19.83 20.23
N LEU A 369 -4.89 18.53 20.07
CA LEU A 369 -3.68 17.89 20.62
C LEU A 369 -2.40 18.44 19.99
N ILE A 370 -2.40 18.73 18.68
CA ILE A 370 -1.26 19.34 17.99
C ILE A 370 -0.99 20.75 18.54
N ASP A 371 -2.03 21.55 18.71
CA ASP A 371 -1.90 22.91 19.23
C ASP A 371 -1.46 22.90 20.72
N ILE A 372 -1.98 21.97 21.54
CA ILE A 372 -1.50 21.75 22.91
C ILE A 372 -0.01 21.39 22.93
N ALA A 373 0.42 20.49 22.04
CA ALA A 373 1.82 20.07 21.95
C ALA A 373 2.74 21.23 21.55
N GLN A 374 2.33 22.05 20.58
CA GLN A 374 3.06 23.25 20.14
C GLN A 374 3.25 24.27 21.26
N ARG A 375 2.21 24.47 22.09
CA ARG A 375 2.28 25.38 23.24
C ARG A 375 3.08 24.81 24.41
N SER A 376 3.15 23.48 24.52
CA SER A 376 3.68 22.83 25.72
C SER A 376 5.20 22.61 25.70
N GLN A 377 5.90 22.66 24.55
CA GLN A 377 7.37 22.57 24.33
C GLN A 377 8.20 21.67 25.28
N ASN A 378 7.60 20.71 25.98
CA ASN A 378 8.21 20.03 27.12
C ASN A 378 8.20 18.52 26.93
N TYR A 379 9.38 17.91 27.11
CA TYR A 379 9.62 16.45 27.10
C TYR A 379 8.89 15.66 28.22
N HIS A 380 8.18 16.35 29.10
CA HIS A 380 7.42 15.79 30.23
C HIS A 380 5.92 15.61 29.93
N THR A 381 5.57 15.59 28.64
CA THR A 381 4.18 15.44 28.16
C THR A 381 4.00 14.10 27.47
N ILE A 382 3.03 13.31 27.93
CA ILE A 382 2.56 12.12 27.23
C ILE A 382 1.26 12.45 26.50
N VAL A 383 1.15 11.95 25.27
CA VAL A 383 -0.14 11.83 24.58
C VAL A 383 -0.44 10.37 24.31
N VAL A 384 -1.64 9.93 24.68
CA VAL A 384 -2.10 8.57 24.49
C VAL A 384 -3.03 8.51 23.27
N THR A 385 -2.54 7.98 22.15
CA THR A 385 -3.32 7.83 20.90
C THR A 385 -2.78 6.65 20.07
N SER A 386 -3.63 6.06 19.23
CA SER A 386 -3.21 5.08 18.22
C SER A 386 -3.20 5.65 16.80
N ASP A 387 -3.59 6.91 16.61
CA ASP A 387 -3.61 7.53 15.29
C ASP A 387 -2.16 7.76 14.84
N ARG A 388 -1.81 7.14 13.70
CA ARG A 388 -0.44 7.19 13.16
C ARG A 388 -0.09 8.56 12.61
N GLY A 389 -1.04 9.26 11.98
CA GLY A 389 -0.84 10.59 11.45
C GLY A 389 -0.58 11.58 12.58
N LEU A 390 -1.46 11.59 13.58
CA LEU A 390 -1.32 12.43 14.78
C LEU A 390 -0.02 12.12 15.53
N SER A 391 0.31 10.85 15.74
CA SER A 391 1.55 10.41 16.40
C SER A 391 2.79 11.06 15.77
N ILE A 392 2.89 11.06 14.44
CA ILE A 392 4.02 11.68 13.72
C ILE A 392 4.14 13.18 14.03
N HIS A 393 3.01 13.89 14.08
CA HIS A 393 3.00 15.31 14.40
C HIS A 393 3.41 15.58 15.85
N LEU A 394 2.92 14.79 16.79
CA LEU A 394 3.22 14.94 18.22
C LEU A 394 4.69 14.59 18.55
N THR A 395 5.25 13.55 17.95
CA THR A 395 6.69 13.22 18.11
C THR A 395 7.59 14.36 17.63
N ARG A 396 7.22 15.05 16.53
CA ARG A 396 7.95 16.24 16.07
C ARG A 396 7.97 17.38 17.08
N GLN A 397 6.95 17.47 17.95
CA GLN A 397 6.87 18.46 19.02
C GLN A 397 7.54 17.99 20.32
N GLY A 398 8.22 16.84 20.32
CA GLY A 398 8.91 16.29 21.49
C GLY A 398 8.00 15.61 22.51
N CYS A 399 6.72 15.36 22.18
CA CYS A 399 5.83 14.60 23.05
C CYS A 399 6.22 13.12 23.09
N GLN A 400 6.11 12.51 24.27
CA GLN A 400 6.16 11.07 24.43
C GLN A 400 4.79 10.48 24.04
N LEU A 401 4.80 9.32 23.40
CA LEU A 401 3.59 8.69 22.90
C LEU A 401 3.39 7.33 23.53
N LEU A 402 2.14 7.03 23.88
CA LEU A 402 1.74 5.73 24.39
C LEU A 402 0.51 5.25 23.63
N LYS A 403 0.42 3.95 23.35
CA LYS A 403 -0.80 3.40 22.77
C LYS A 403 -1.88 3.27 23.84
N PRO A 404 -3.15 3.49 23.49
CA PRO A 404 -4.28 3.25 24.39
C PRO A 404 -4.25 1.89 25.08
N TYR A 405 -3.92 0.81 24.35
CA TYR A 405 -3.80 -0.52 24.95
C TYR A 405 -2.72 -0.58 26.04
N GLN A 406 -1.58 0.07 25.83
CA GLN A 406 -0.49 0.11 26.83
C GLN A 406 -0.92 0.93 28.06
N TRP A 407 -1.65 2.02 27.85
CA TRP A 407 -2.22 2.80 28.95
C TRP A 407 -3.22 1.96 29.76
N PHE A 408 -4.18 1.29 29.11
CA PHE A 408 -5.14 0.42 29.80
C PHE A 408 -4.47 -0.78 30.49
N ALA A 409 -3.43 -1.37 29.90
CA ALA A 409 -2.63 -2.40 30.55
C ALA A 409 -1.96 -1.87 31.83
N HIS A 410 -1.40 -0.66 31.78
CA HIS A 410 -0.83 0.00 32.95
C HIS A 410 -1.90 0.31 34.02
N CYS A 411 -3.11 0.73 33.61
CA CYS A 411 -4.24 0.87 34.52
C CYS A 411 -4.59 -0.47 35.20
N ALA A 412 -4.65 -1.58 34.44
CA ALA A 412 -4.90 -2.90 35.00
C ALA A 412 -3.82 -3.31 36.00
N MET A 413 -2.55 -3.06 35.70
CA MET A 413 -1.44 -3.37 36.59
C MET A 413 -1.50 -2.61 37.93
N LEU A 414 -1.95 -1.35 37.92
CA LEU A 414 -2.01 -0.52 39.12
C LEU A 414 -3.30 -0.68 39.92
N LEU A 415 -4.44 -0.78 39.23
CA LEU A 415 -5.76 -0.74 39.87
C LEU A 415 -6.28 -2.13 40.23
N THR A 416 -5.96 -3.15 39.42
CA THR A 416 -6.50 -4.51 39.55
C THR A 416 -5.46 -5.55 39.12
N PRO A 417 -4.36 -5.73 39.88
CA PRO A 417 -3.26 -6.63 39.50
C PRO A 417 -3.70 -8.09 39.31
N ASP A 418 -4.83 -8.48 39.88
CA ASP A 418 -5.43 -9.81 39.73
C ASP A 418 -5.95 -10.08 38.31
N LEU A 419 -6.11 -9.05 37.47
CA LEU A 419 -6.51 -9.18 36.06
C LEU A 419 -5.34 -9.47 35.10
N ILE A 420 -4.12 -9.63 35.64
CA ILE A 420 -2.94 -10.00 34.87
C ILE A 420 -2.93 -11.51 34.67
N MET A 421 -3.18 -11.96 33.44
CA MET A 421 -3.14 -13.37 33.08
C MET A 421 -1.81 -13.72 32.42
N ASN A 422 -1.05 -14.62 33.04
CA ASN A 422 0.15 -15.20 32.45
C ASN A 422 -0.24 -16.35 31.54
N GLU A 423 -0.32 -16.10 30.23
CA GLU A 423 -0.44 -17.19 29.27
C GLU A 423 0.93 -17.82 29.03
N ASN A 424 1.15 -18.95 29.71
CA ASN A 424 2.23 -19.87 29.36
C ASN A 424 1.85 -20.52 28.03
N LYS A 425 2.19 -19.88 26.91
CA LYS A 425 2.05 -20.48 25.60
C LYS A 425 3.11 -21.57 25.45
N ILE A 426 2.74 -22.80 25.82
CA ILE A 426 3.54 -23.98 25.55
C ILE A 426 3.45 -24.22 24.04
N ASP A 427 4.41 -23.68 23.29
CA ASP A 427 4.58 -24.06 21.89
C ASP A 427 5.13 -25.50 21.88
N MET A 428 4.23 -26.48 21.81
CA MET A 428 4.59 -27.88 21.57
C MET A 428 5.07 -28.05 20.12
N THR A 429 6.31 -27.64 19.86
CA THR A 429 7.05 -28.09 18.66
C THR A 429 8.15 -29.02 19.13
N SER A 430 7.81 -30.30 19.24
CA SER A 430 8.75 -31.39 19.47
C SER A 430 9.59 -31.63 18.22
N THR A 431 10.70 -30.91 18.11
CA THR A 431 11.83 -31.33 17.26
C THR A 431 13.13 -30.97 17.96
N THR A 432 14.03 -31.93 17.93
CA THR A 432 15.24 -32.09 18.72
C THR A 432 16.18 -30.87 18.65
N THR A 433 16.75 -30.50 19.80
CA THR A 433 18.01 -29.72 19.98
C THR A 433 18.04 -28.20 19.72
N THR A 434 16.95 -27.43 19.91
CA THR A 434 17.09 -25.96 20.02
C THR A 434 16.24 -25.38 21.15
N THR A 435 16.92 -24.83 22.18
CA THR A 435 16.31 -24.13 23.31
C THR A 435 15.47 -22.96 22.79
N THR A 436 14.14 -23.14 22.73
CA THR A 436 13.23 -22.10 22.28
C THR A 436 12.94 -21.19 23.47
N ILE A 437 13.33 -19.92 23.40
CA ILE A 437 12.98 -18.92 24.40
C ILE A 437 11.46 -18.71 24.31
N THR A 438 10.71 -19.32 25.22
CA THR A 438 9.27 -19.07 25.40
C THR A 438 9.10 -17.62 25.85
N LYS A 439 8.60 -16.76 24.96
CA LYS A 439 8.18 -15.42 25.35
C LYS A 439 6.87 -15.53 26.13
N ASN A 440 6.92 -15.36 27.45
CA ASN A 440 5.72 -15.25 28.28
C ASN A 440 4.92 -14.03 27.77
N LYS A 441 3.73 -14.28 27.22
CA LYS A 441 2.84 -13.22 26.78
C LYS A 441 1.90 -12.88 27.94
N ILE A 442 2.09 -11.70 28.51
CA ILE A 442 1.17 -11.17 29.52
C ILE A 442 -0.10 -10.71 28.79
N ARG A 443 -1.27 -11.15 29.26
CA ARG A 443 -2.59 -10.64 28.83
C ARG A 443 -3.28 -9.95 29.99
N TYR A 444 -4.10 -8.96 29.65
CA TYR A 444 -4.89 -8.18 30.62
C TYR A 444 -6.37 -8.32 30.27
N ASP A 445 -7.21 -8.63 31.26
CA ASP A 445 -8.66 -8.59 31.07
C ASP A 445 -9.19 -7.15 31.19
N LEU A 446 -9.09 -6.41 30.08
CA LEU A 446 -9.49 -5.02 30.04
C LEU A 446 -11.01 -4.83 30.11
N ASN A 447 -11.81 -5.84 29.73
CA ASN A 447 -13.27 -5.77 29.86
C ASN A 447 -13.67 -5.84 31.35
N GLU A 448 -13.00 -6.68 32.12
CA GLU A 448 -13.19 -6.78 33.57
C GLU A 448 -12.74 -5.50 34.28
N LEU A 449 -11.61 -4.90 33.87
CA LEU A 449 -11.16 -3.60 34.37
C LEU A 449 -12.27 -2.54 34.20
N ALA A 450 -12.79 -2.42 32.96
CA ALA A 450 -13.84 -1.45 32.66
C ALA A 450 -15.13 -1.73 33.47
N ARG A 451 -15.51 -3.00 33.64
CA ARG A 451 -16.67 -3.37 34.46
C ARG A 451 -16.51 -2.99 35.93
N ARG A 452 -15.37 -3.31 36.54
CA ARG A 452 -15.12 -3.09 37.97
C ARG A 452 -14.99 -1.62 38.34
N ILE A 453 -14.27 -0.85 37.52
CA ILE A 453 -13.97 0.54 37.84
C ILE A 453 -15.11 1.46 37.42
N ALA A 454 -15.65 1.28 36.21
CA ALA A 454 -16.67 2.18 35.66
C ALA A 454 -18.11 1.67 35.83
N LYS A 455 -18.31 0.54 36.53
CA LYS A 455 -19.62 -0.08 36.79
C LYS A 455 -20.46 -0.25 35.53
N ILE A 456 -19.83 -0.61 34.42
CA ILE A 456 -20.53 -0.88 33.16
C ILE A 456 -21.28 -2.19 33.30
N ASP A 457 -22.62 -2.17 33.26
CA ASP A 457 -23.41 -3.39 33.07
C ASP A 457 -23.24 -3.85 31.62
N LEU A 458 -22.62 -5.02 31.44
CA LEU A 458 -22.18 -5.57 30.15
C LEU A 458 -23.16 -6.53 29.48
#